data_AF-A0A3B8QA51-F1
#
_entry.id   AF-A0A3B8QA51-F1
#
_cell.length_a   1.000
_cell.length_b   1.000
_cell.length_c   1.000
_cell.angle_alpha   90.00
_cell.angle_beta   90.00
_cell.angle_gamma   90.00
#
_symmetry.space_group_name_H-M   'P 1'
#
loop_
_entity.id
_entity.type
_entity.pdbx_description
1 polymer ?
#
loop_
_entity_poly.entity_id
_entity_poly.type
_entity_poly.pdbx_seq_one_letter_code
_entity_poly.pdbx_strand_id
1 'polypeptide(L)' 'MVVGSNDQGRIYFNGVDIYAFTEARPLMLDADKGKVTLKPGVNVIVFKIINEQNAWQGAMRLTDKSGKPLQNLKVRSSP' A
#
# COMPACT_ATOMS: atom_id res chain seq x y z
N MET A 1 -7.99 1.67 -1.68
CA MET A 1 -6.82 1.47 -0.81
C MET A 1 -6.39 2.81 -0.26
N VAL A 2 -5.85 2.80 0.95
CA VAL A 2 -5.21 3.96 1.58
C VAL A 2 -3.79 3.54 2.00
N VAL A 3 -2.84 4.45 1.83
CA VAL A 3 -1.40 4.17 2.04
C VAL A 3 -0.69 5.37 2.64
N GLY A 4 0.32 5.09 3.45
CA GLY A 4 1.35 6.02 3.89
C GLY A 4 2.72 5.36 3.83
N SER A 5 3.74 6.15 3.53
CA SER A 5 5.15 5.74 3.48
C SER A 5 6.02 6.73 4.25
N ASN A 6 7.14 6.23 4.75
CA ASN A 6 8.28 7.00 5.22
C ASN A 6 9.56 6.30 4.73
N ASP A 7 10.34 6.87 3.81
CA ASP A 7 10.15 8.14 3.11
C ASP A 7 9.22 7.97 1.90
N GLN A 8 9.80 7.44 0.83
CA GLN A 8 9.16 7.24 -0.46
C GLN A 8 8.45 5.89 -0.48
N GLY A 9 7.45 5.76 -1.35
CA GLY A 9 6.64 4.55 -1.47
C GLY A 9 6.34 4.20 -2.91
N ARG A 10 6.33 2.90 -3.24
CA ARG A 10 5.85 2.40 -4.54
C ARG A 10 5.07 1.11 -4.36
N ILE A 11 3.89 0.99 -4.95
CA ILE A 11 3.06 -0.22 -4.87
C ILE A 11 2.84 -0.80 -6.25
N TYR A 12 3.16 -2.09 -6.37
CA TYR A 12 2.73 -2.93 -7.48
C TYR A 12 1.60 -3.83 -7.01
N PHE A 13 0.50 -3.86 -7.76
CA PHE A 13 -0.67 -4.68 -7.49
C PHE A 13 -0.90 -5.64 -8.65
N ASN A 14 -0.83 -6.94 -8.39
CA ASN A 14 -0.85 -7.99 -9.40
C ASN A 14 0.15 -7.74 -10.54
N GLY A 15 1.35 -7.22 -10.21
CA GLY A 15 2.41 -6.90 -11.17
C GLY A 15 2.29 -5.53 -11.86
N VAL A 16 1.18 -4.81 -11.66
CA VAL A 16 0.95 -3.47 -12.24
C VAL A 16 1.39 -2.40 -11.25
N ASP A 17 2.20 -1.44 -11.67
CA ASP A 17 2.53 -0.27 -10.86
C ASP A 17 1.31 0.66 -10.74
N ILE A 18 0.87 0.93 -9.51
CA ILE A 18 -0.38 1.66 -9.25
C ILE A 18 -0.19 2.88 -8.36
N TYR A 19 1.00 3.08 -7.80
CA TYR A 19 1.25 4.14 -6.84
C TYR A 19 2.74 4.41 -6.72
N ALA A 20 3.09 5.69 -6.75
CA ALA A 20 4.41 6.20 -6.41
C ALA A 20 4.28 7.49 -5.59
N PHE A 21 5.05 7.57 -4.51
CA PHE A 21 5.35 8.81 -3.80
C PHE A 21 6.87 8.91 -3.73
N THR A 22 7.44 9.96 -4.32
CA THR A 22 8.89 10.06 -4.59
C THR A 22 9.63 11.08 -3.74
N GLU A 23 8.93 11.72 -2.80
CA GLU A 23 9.52 12.72 -1.90
C GLU A 23 9.75 12.13 -0.51
N ALA A 24 10.63 12.76 0.28
CA ALA A 24 10.81 12.43 1.69
C ALA A 24 9.63 12.94 2.54
N ARG A 25 9.17 12.12 3.48
CA ARG A 25 8.12 12.50 4.44
C ARG A 25 8.09 11.56 5.65
N PRO A 26 7.63 12.02 6.83
CA PRO A 26 7.27 11.12 7.90
C PRO A 26 6.04 10.27 7.52
N LEU A 27 5.81 9.18 8.26
CA LEU A 27 4.63 8.37 8.07
C LEU A 27 3.37 9.16 8.45
N MET A 28 2.54 9.43 7.46
CA MET A 28 1.19 9.93 7.65
C MET A 28 0.20 8.82 7.28
N LEU A 29 -0.52 8.30 8.29
CA LEU A 29 -1.48 7.22 8.06
C LEU A 29 -2.57 7.66 7.09
N ASP A 30 -2.87 6.80 6.12
CA ASP A 30 -3.89 7.01 5.09
C ASP A 30 -3.74 8.30 4.26
N ALA A 31 -2.53 8.86 4.20
CA ALA A 31 -2.24 10.12 3.49
C ALA A 31 -2.62 10.06 2.01
N ASP A 32 -2.36 8.94 1.35
CA ASP A 32 -2.65 8.76 -0.06
C ASP A 32 -3.77 7.74 -0.28
N LYS A 33 -4.51 7.92 -1.38
CA LYS A 33 -5.62 7.05 -1.78
C LYS A 33 -5.39 6.51 -3.18
N GLY A 34 -5.59 5.22 -3.35
CA GLY A 34 -5.55 4.54 -4.63
C GLY A 34 -6.78 3.67 -4.86
N LYS A 35 -7.11 3.42 -6.13
CA LYS A 35 -8.16 2.46 -6.50
C LYS A 35 -7.50 1.18 -7.01
N VAL A 36 -7.97 0.05 -6.49
CA VAL A 36 -7.54 -1.28 -6.93
C VAL A 36 -8.78 -2.15 -7.11
N THR A 37 -8.71 -3.06 -8.09
CA THR A 37 -9.75 -4.06 -8.32
C THR A 37 -9.19 -5.42 -7.95
N LEU A 38 -9.80 -6.08 -6.97
CA LEU A 38 -9.40 -7.43 -6.58
C LEU A 38 -9.88 -8.42 -7.66
N LYS A 39 -9.03 -9.39 -8.03
CA LYS A 39 -9.46 -10.58 -8.75
C LYS A 39 -9.92 -11.67 -7.78
N PRO A 40 -10.79 -12.62 -8.20
CA PRO A 40 -11.10 -13.79 -7.39
C PRO A 40 -9.82 -14.54 -6.98
N GLY A 41 -9.75 -14.97 -5.71
CA GLY A 41 -8.60 -15.69 -5.16
C GLY A 41 -7.44 -14.79 -4.74
N VAL A 42 -6.21 -15.22 -5.01
CA VAL A 42 -4.99 -14.57 -4.53
C VAL A 42 -4.70 -13.30 -5.32
N ASN A 43 -4.50 -12.20 -4.60
CA ASN A 43 -3.98 -10.95 -5.16
C ASN A 43 -2.60 -10.68 -4.56
N VAL A 44 -1.65 -10.25 -5.38
CA VAL A 44 -0.27 -9.99 -4.96
C VAL A 44 -0.06 -8.48 -4.81
N ILE A 45 0.51 -8.08 -3.68
CA ILE A 45 0.89 -6.69 -3.40
C ILE A 45 2.39 -6.68 -3.15
N VAL A 46 3.12 -5.82 -3.86
CA VAL A 46 4.52 -5.49 -3.55
C VAL A 46 4.54 -4.04 -3.13
N PHE A 47 4.79 -3.78 -1.84
CA PHE A 47 4.95 -2.44 -1.32
C PHE A 47 6.43 -2.18 -1.04
N LYS A 48 7.04 -1.32 -1.84
CA LYS A 48 8.42 -0.88 -1.68
C LYS A 48 8.45 0.41 -0.86
N ILE A 49 9.32 0.43 0.14
CA ILE A 49 9.70 1.63 0.87
C ILE A 49 11.13 1.97 0.47
N ILE A 50 11.38 3.21 0.07
CA ILE A 50 12.73 3.72 -0.19
C ILE A 50 13.01 4.73 0.90
N ASN A 51 13.98 4.39 1.73
CA ASN A 51 14.41 5.18 2.87
C ASN A 51 15.60 6.05 2.46
N GLU A 52 15.54 7.35 2.69
CA GLU A 52 16.69 8.22 2.44
C GLU A 52 17.67 8.17 3.62
N GLN A 53 17.14 8.15 4.85
CA GLN A 53 17.95 8.11 6.07
C GLN A 53 17.12 7.68 7.29
N ASN A 54 17.79 7.29 8.39
CA ASN A 54 17.15 6.95 9.66
C ASN A 54 16.11 5.82 9.55
N ALA A 55 14.92 6.02 10.10
CA ALA A 55 13.87 5.01 10.22
C ALA A 55 12.96 4.99 8.99
N TRP A 56 12.62 3.77 8.55
CA TRP A 56 11.66 3.53 7.47
C TRP A 56 10.36 2.96 8.03
N GLN A 57 9.23 3.32 7.41
CA GLN A 57 7.92 2.82 7.80
C GLN A 57 6.99 2.74 6.59
N GLY A 58 6.01 1.84 6.65
CA GLY A 58 4.95 1.73 5.66
C GLY A 58 3.66 1.28 6.31
N ALA A 59 2.54 1.88 5.90
CA ALA A 59 1.21 1.49 6.33
C ALA A 59 0.26 1.45 5.13
N MET A 60 -0.53 0.38 5.02
CA MET A 60 -1.50 0.23 3.95
C MET A 60 -2.76 -0.44 4.48
N ARG A 61 -3.93 0.01 4.00
CA ARG A 61 -5.21 -0.67 4.22
C ARG A 61 -5.96 -0.86 2.90
N LEU A 62 -6.54 -2.05 2.74
CA LEU A 62 -7.54 -2.28 1.72
C LEU A 62 -8.90 -1.88 2.29
N THR A 63 -9.58 -0.97 1.60
CA THR A 63 -10.85 -0.39 2.03
C THR A 63 -11.89 -0.49 0.92
N ASP A 64 -13.16 -0.53 1.30
CA ASP A 64 -14.27 -0.35 0.37
C ASP A 64 -14.41 1.12 -0.08
N LYS A 65 -15.41 1.39 -0.92
CA LYS A 65 -15.69 2.74 -1.45
C LYS A 65 -16.10 3.76 -0.37
N SER A 66 -16.59 3.29 0.78
CA SER A 66 -16.94 4.13 1.94
C SER A 66 -15.76 4.36 2.89
N GLY A 67 -14.58 3.79 2.59
CA GLY A 67 -13.39 3.88 3.42
C GLY A 67 -13.33 2.88 4.57
N LYS A 68 -14.28 1.94 4.65
CA LYS A 68 -14.25 0.90 5.68
C LYS A 68 -13.24 -0.19 5.31
N PRO A 69 -12.51 -0.78 6.27
CA PRO A 69 -11.61 -1.89 5.99
C PRO A 69 -12.34 -3.07 5.35
N LEU A 70 -11.74 -3.66 4.31
CA LEU A 70 -12.25 -4.92 3.76
C LEU A 70 -12.14 -6.02 4.82
N GLN A 71 -13.22 -6.80 4.95
CA GLN A 71 -13.31 -7.91 5.90
C GLN A 71 -12.89 -9.23 5.25
N ASN A 72 -12.59 -10.24 6.07
CA ASN A 72 -12.28 -11.62 5.65
C ASN A 72 -11.07 -11.77 4.72
N LEU A 73 -10.12 -10.84 4.78
CA LEU A 73 -8.84 -10.96 4.09
C LEU A 73 -7.88 -11.84 4.90
N LYS A 74 -7.12 -12.68 4.19
CA LYS A 74 -5.98 -13.41 4.75
C LYS A 74 -4.70 -12.87 4.12
N VAL A 75 -3.80 -12.35 4.93
CA VAL A 75 -2.49 -11.86 4.47
C VAL A 75 -1.46 -12.97 4.65
N ARG A 76 -0.60 -13.15 3.63
CA ARG A 76 0.48 -14.14 3.61
C ARG A 76 1.70 -13.49 2.95
N SER A 77 2.90 -13.95 3.28
CA SER A 77 4.16 -13.44 2.72
C SER A 77 4.52 -14.05 1.36
N SER A 78 3.79 -15.08 0.93
CA SER A 78 3.89 -15.69 -0.41
C SER A 78 2.49 -15.89 -1.01
N PRO A 79 2.38 -15.93 -2.35
CA PRO A 79 1.14 -16.25 -3.04
C PRO A 79 0.53 -17.59 -2.62
#